data_AF-A0A961YXT9-F1
#
_entry.id   AF-A0A961YXT9-F1
#
_cell.length_a   1.000
_cell.length_b   1.000
_cell.length_c   1.000
_cell.angle_alpha   90.00
_cell.angle_beta   90.00
_cell.angle_gamma   90.00
#
_symmetry.space_group_name_H-M   'P 1'
#
loop_
_entity.id
_entity.type
_entity.pdbx_description
1 polymer ?
#
loop_
_entity_poly.entity_id
_entity_poly.type
_entity_poly.pdbx_seq_one_letter_code
_entity_poly.pdbx_strand_id
1 'polypeptide(L)'
;MQLWRRRSAVGHDVAGAATALAAVGLAVLMAATARGDGLRPGIIGDDDRVIQTRVGPAFDAVGQVNVAGFRSAGQCTGTLAGEGMVVTAAHCVLDAAGRPYPPGAIHFVAAVRGEDNKGHATARCLRFLDGQTAAAGPSPAATALSRLARDAAVIVLDGMVDVAPAPLETDPAAVPGLRLAHVAYPADRRFLPVIHDGCRLLGTGADGALWFNDCDTHPGSSGGPVFVMSGGSYRLAAIQVAAGSGGANVALSAGAWAGLLGAGCP
;
A
#
# COMPACT_ATOMS: atom_id res chain seq x y z
N MET A 1 -32.09 -86.39 43.96
CA MET A 1 -30.62 -86.47 43.84
C MET A 1 -30.28 -87.35 42.67
N GLN A 2 -29.49 -86.79 41.74
CA GLN A 2 -28.81 -87.42 40.60
C GLN A 2 -29.62 -88.19 39.55
N LEU A 3 -29.18 -87.97 38.30
CA LEU A 3 -29.39 -88.68 37.01
C LEU A 3 -29.91 -87.65 36.00
N TRP A 4 -29.19 -87.28 34.93
CA TRP A 4 -28.75 -88.18 33.86
C TRP A 4 -27.79 -87.47 32.88
N ARG A 5 -26.85 -88.22 32.31
CA ARG A 5 -26.12 -87.89 31.06
C ARG A 5 -26.98 -88.27 29.85
N ARG A 6 -26.88 -87.49 28.75
CA ARG A 6 -26.80 -87.87 27.31
C ARG A 6 -26.99 -86.60 26.46
N ARG A 7 -25.99 -86.17 25.68
CA ARG A 7 -25.67 -86.48 24.27
C ARG A 7 -26.61 -85.84 23.22
N SER A 8 -25.95 -85.17 22.26
CA SER A 8 -26.26 -85.02 20.83
C SER A 8 -26.95 -83.74 20.34
N ALA A 9 -26.25 -83.01 19.46
CA ALA A 9 -26.67 -82.47 18.15
C ALA A 9 -25.65 -81.37 17.76
N VAL A 10 -24.59 -81.67 17.00
CA VAL A 10 -24.51 -81.48 15.53
C VAL A 10 -25.60 -80.57 14.97
N GLY A 11 -25.23 -79.30 14.77
CA GLY A 11 -25.88 -78.37 13.86
C GLY A 11 -24.81 -77.85 12.90
N HIS A 12 -24.93 -78.22 11.63
CA HIS A 12 -24.20 -77.62 10.52
C HIS A 12 -24.89 -76.31 10.17
N ASP A 13 -24.17 -75.20 10.17
CA ASP A 13 -24.52 -74.05 9.36
C ASP A 13 -23.35 -73.68 8.45
N VAL A 14 -23.55 -74.01 7.18
CA VAL A 14 -22.81 -73.54 6.02
C VAL A 14 -23.48 -72.25 5.58
N ALA A 15 -22.81 -71.10 5.71
CA ALA A 15 -23.03 -69.95 4.84
C ALA A 15 -21.99 -68.86 5.10
N GLY A 16 -21.34 -68.37 4.04
CA GLY A 16 -20.81 -67.02 4.02
C GLY A 16 -19.30 -66.87 4.06
N ALA A 17 -18.58 -67.49 3.12
CA ALA A 17 -17.37 -66.86 2.62
C ALA A 17 -17.79 -65.60 1.82
N ALA A 18 -17.65 -64.42 2.42
CA ALA A 18 -17.74 -63.15 1.73
C ALA A 18 -16.50 -62.32 2.06
N THR A 19 -15.46 -62.55 1.26
CA THR A 19 -14.48 -61.58 0.76
C THR A 19 -14.35 -60.28 1.56
N ALA A 20 -13.21 -60.15 2.24
CA ALA A 20 -12.66 -58.88 2.69
C ALA A 20 -12.50 -57.91 1.50
N LEU A 21 -13.46 -57.00 1.33
CA LEU A 21 -13.27 -55.79 0.52
C LEU A 21 -12.70 -54.72 1.44
N ALA A 22 -11.37 -54.58 1.35
CA ALA A 22 -10.67 -53.40 1.84
C ALA A 22 -11.29 -52.17 1.16
N ALA A 23 -12.10 -51.41 1.90
CA ALA A 23 -12.54 -50.10 1.48
C ALA A 23 -11.36 -49.13 1.55
N VAL A 24 -10.49 -49.16 0.55
CA VAL A 24 -9.59 -48.04 0.25
C VAL A 24 -10.47 -46.96 -0.39
N GLY A 25 -11.23 -46.27 0.45
CA GLY A 25 -11.96 -45.08 0.08
C GLY A 25 -10.95 -43.97 -0.17
N LEU A 26 -10.74 -43.65 -1.44
CA LEU A 26 -9.89 -42.59 -1.94
C LEU A 26 -10.22 -41.28 -1.22
N ALA A 27 -9.39 -40.87 -0.27
CA ALA A 27 -9.45 -39.54 0.31
C ALA A 27 -9.09 -38.54 -0.81
N VAL A 28 -10.11 -37.94 -1.41
CA VAL A 28 -9.93 -36.78 -2.29
C VAL A 28 -9.42 -35.66 -1.39
N LEU A 29 -8.10 -35.48 -1.39
CA LEU A 29 -7.45 -34.27 -0.92
C LEU A 29 -7.98 -33.14 -1.81
N MET A 30 -9.03 -32.45 -1.35
CA MET A 30 -9.33 -31.10 -1.79
C MET A 30 -8.13 -30.25 -1.40
N ALA A 31 -7.15 -30.15 -2.31
CA ALA A 31 -6.15 -29.12 -2.23
C ALA A 31 -6.91 -27.79 -2.33
N ALA A 32 -7.15 -27.17 -1.18
CA ALA A 32 -7.51 -25.76 -1.15
C ALA A 32 -6.39 -25.04 -1.88
N THR A 33 -6.66 -24.57 -3.10
CA THR A 33 -5.77 -23.67 -3.80
C THR A 33 -5.74 -22.41 -2.93
N ALA A 34 -4.70 -22.26 -2.11
CA ALA A 34 -4.35 -20.98 -1.56
C ALA A 34 -4.14 -20.07 -2.77
N ARG A 35 -5.10 -19.17 -3.03
CA ARG A 35 -4.92 -18.10 -4.00
C ARG A 35 -3.65 -17.37 -3.58
N GLY A 36 -2.76 -17.12 -4.54
CA GLY A 36 -1.41 -16.59 -4.32
C GLY A 36 -1.33 -15.16 -3.78
N ASP A 37 -2.33 -14.71 -3.03
CA ASP A 37 -2.46 -13.37 -2.45
C ASP A 37 -1.29 -13.05 -1.50
N GLY A 38 -0.57 -14.08 -1.02
CA GLY A 38 0.63 -13.93 -0.20
C GLY A 38 1.90 -13.54 -0.97
N LEU A 39 1.91 -13.51 -2.30
CA LEU A 39 3.13 -13.27 -3.09
C LEU A 39 3.30 -11.83 -3.60
N ARG A 40 2.25 -11.00 -3.55
CA ARG A 40 2.27 -9.62 -4.07
C ARG A 40 1.37 -8.69 -3.23
N PRO A 41 1.84 -8.20 -2.07
CA PRO A 41 1.06 -7.28 -1.26
C PRO A 41 0.65 -6.06 -2.07
N GLY A 42 -0.65 -5.74 -2.08
CA GLY A 42 -1.18 -4.54 -2.71
C GLY A 42 -1.58 -4.65 -4.18
N ILE A 43 -1.37 -5.80 -4.83
CA ILE A 43 -1.95 -6.10 -6.15
C ILE A 43 -3.35 -6.69 -5.97
N ILE A 44 -4.33 -6.18 -6.71
CA ILE A 44 -5.73 -6.60 -6.61
C ILE A 44 -6.15 -7.28 -7.91
N GLY A 45 -6.24 -8.60 -7.89
CA GLY A 45 -6.50 -9.37 -9.10
C GLY A 45 -5.22 -9.56 -9.92
N ASP A 46 -5.26 -9.18 -11.19
CA ASP A 46 -4.08 -9.18 -12.05
C ASP A 46 -3.25 -7.90 -11.84
N ASP A 47 -1.97 -7.94 -12.19
CA ASP A 47 -1.09 -6.77 -12.10
C ASP A 47 -1.27 -5.88 -13.32
N ASP A 48 -2.06 -4.82 -13.19
CA ASP A 48 -2.43 -3.90 -14.27
C ASP A 48 -1.44 -2.72 -14.40
N ARG A 49 -0.35 -2.73 -13.63
CA ARG A 49 0.67 -1.67 -13.67
C ARG A 49 1.48 -1.77 -14.97
N VAL A 50 1.67 -0.63 -15.61
CA VAL A 50 2.57 -0.48 -16.78
C VAL A 50 3.66 0.54 -16.49
N ILE A 51 4.77 0.49 -17.23
CA ILE A 51 5.80 1.53 -17.14
C ILE A 51 5.17 2.87 -17.54
N GLN A 52 5.27 3.86 -16.66
CA GLN A 52 4.79 5.20 -16.93
C GLN A 52 5.77 5.94 -17.84
N THR A 53 5.39 6.23 -19.08
CA THR A 53 6.22 6.92 -20.08
C THR A 53 5.85 8.39 -20.30
N ARG A 54 4.72 8.85 -19.74
CA ARG A 54 4.27 10.25 -19.88
C ARG A 54 5.20 11.22 -19.15
N VAL A 55 5.24 12.44 -19.67
CA VAL A 55 6.06 13.58 -19.20
C VAL A 55 5.17 14.77 -18.86
N GLY A 56 5.73 15.76 -18.18
CA GLY A 56 5.05 16.99 -17.77
C GLY A 56 4.84 17.07 -16.26
N PRO A 57 4.35 18.23 -15.75
CA PRO A 57 4.38 18.56 -14.32
C PRO A 57 3.81 17.47 -13.41
N ALA A 58 2.67 16.87 -13.76
CA ALA A 58 2.05 15.82 -12.95
C ALA A 58 2.94 14.59 -12.77
N PHE A 59 3.69 14.18 -13.80
CA PHE A 59 4.51 12.95 -13.78
C PHE A 59 5.97 13.22 -13.42
N ASP A 60 6.51 14.35 -13.86
CA ASP A 60 7.89 14.74 -13.56
C ASP A 60 8.07 15.08 -12.08
N ALA A 61 7.04 15.62 -11.43
CA ALA A 61 7.03 15.89 -9.99
C ALA A 61 7.10 14.62 -9.13
N VAL A 62 6.88 13.42 -9.70
CA VAL A 62 6.90 12.17 -8.96
C VAL A 62 8.32 11.64 -8.85
N GLY A 63 8.76 11.37 -7.63
CA GLY A 63 10.12 10.95 -7.34
C GLY A 63 10.21 9.85 -6.30
N GLN A 64 11.42 9.30 -6.18
CA GLN A 64 11.75 8.40 -5.08
C GLN A 64 11.97 9.21 -3.80
N VAL A 65 11.49 8.69 -2.68
CA VAL A 65 11.86 9.14 -1.34
C VAL A 65 12.72 8.05 -0.73
N ASN A 66 14.01 8.34 -0.58
CA ASN A 66 15.00 7.39 -0.08
C ASN A 66 15.45 7.82 1.31
N VAL A 67 15.44 6.89 2.25
CA VAL A 67 16.00 7.08 3.59
C VAL A 67 17.20 6.16 3.74
N ALA A 68 18.36 6.72 4.10
CA ALA A 68 19.58 5.96 4.32
C ALA A 68 20.21 6.29 5.68
N GLY A 69 20.31 5.29 6.55
CA GLY A 69 21.00 5.36 7.84
C GLY A 69 21.99 4.20 8.01
N PHE A 70 22.72 4.19 9.13
CA PHE A 70 23.80 3.21 9.38
C PHE A 70 23.37 1.73 9.25
N ARG A 71 22.10 1.40 9.54
CA ARG A 71 21.55 0.03 9.45
C ARG A 71 20.15 -0.04 8.82
N SER A 72 19.68 1.05 8.23
CA SER A 72 18.32 1.16 7.71
C SER A 72 18.35 1.81 6.35
N ALA A 73 17.76 1.15 5.36
CA ALA A 73 17.48 1.73 4.06
C ALA A 73 15.98 1.55 3.77
N GLY A 74 15.33 2.62 3.37
CA GLY A 74 13.93 2.63 2.95
C GLY A 74 13.80 3.34 1.62
N GLN A 75 12.91 2.84 0.77
CA GLN A 75 12.53 3.49 -0.47
C GLN A 75 11.01 3.57 -0.51
N CYS A 76 10.52 4.78 -0.75
CA CYS A 76 9.13 5.13 -0.96
C CYS A 76 9.01 5.96 -2.24
N THR A 77 7.79 6.42 -2.51
CA THR A 77 7.51 7.43 -3.52
C THR A 77 7.09 8.74 -2.83
N GLY A 78 7.34 9.87 -3.49
CA GLY A 78 6.81 11.17 -3.09
C GLY A 78 6.52 12.02 -4.31
N THR A 79 5.79 13.12 -4.12
CA THR A 79 5.45 14.06 -5.19
C THR A 79 5.75 15.48 -4.79
N LEU A 80 6.45 16.23 -5.65
CA LEU A 80 6.60 17.67 -5.50
C LEU A 80 5.22 18.33 -5.65
N ALA A 81 4.67 18.82 -4.55
CA ALA A 81 3.33 19.39 -4.45
C ALA A 81 3.33 20.91 -4.26
N GLY A 82 4.51 21.49 -4.03
CA GLY A 82 4.78 22.93 -4.01
C GLY A 82 6.26 23.19 -4.24
N GLU A 83 6.67 24.46 -4.31
CA GLU A 83 8.07 24.84 -4.50
C GLU A 83 8.93 24.31 -3.33
N GLY A 84 9.81 23.36 -3.62
CA GLY A 84 10.65 22.71 -2.60
C GLY A 84 9.86 21.90 -1.57
N MET A 85 8.63 21.50 -1.85
CA MET A 85 7.78 20.74 -0.92
C MET A 85 7.30 19.43 -1.55
N VAL A 86 7.72 18.32 -0.96
CA VAL A 86 7.38 16.97 -1.41
C VAL A 86 6.43 16.34 -0.41
N VAL A 87 5.24 15.96 -0.86
CA VAL A 87 4.31 15.15 -0.05
C VAL A 87 4.67 13.66 -0.19
N THR A 88 4.62 12.93 0.92
CA THR A 88 4.77 11.48 0.99
C THR A 88 4.01 10.93 2.20
N ALA A 89 4.01 9.61 2.39
CA ALA A 89 3.44 9.00 3.58
C ALA A 89 4.35 9.25 4.79
N ALA A 90 3.79 9.51 5.97
CA ALA A 90 4.60 9.81 7.15
C ALA A 90 5.49 8.62 7.55
N HIS A 91 5.00 7.39 7.44
CA HIS A 91 5.82 6.19 7.71
C HIS A 91 7.05 6.04 6.80
N CYS A 92 7.13 6.78 5.68
CA CYS A 92 8.32 6.80 4.83
C CYS A 92 9.48 7.59 5.43
N VAL A 93 9.19 8.50 6.37
CA VAL A 93 10.18 9.40 6.99
C VAL A 93 10.24 9.26 8.52
N LEU A 94 9.55 8.25 9.07
CA LEU A 94 9.57 7.87 10.48
C LEU A 94 10.23 6.49 10.65
N ASP A 95 10.97 6.31 11.74
CA ASP A 95 11.46 5.00 12.16
C ASP A 95 10.34 4.13 12.77
N ALA A 96 10.66 2.88 13.09
CA ALA A 96 9.70 1.94 13.69
C ALA A 96 9.16 2.38 15.07
N ALA A 97 9.84 3.32 15.74
CA ALA A 97 9.39 3.91 17.00
C ALA A 97 8.56 5.20 16.79
N GLY A 98 8.32 5.62 15.54
CA GLY A 98 7.59 6.84 15.20
C GLY A 98 8.42 8.11 15.34
N ARG A 99 9.75 8.01 15.34
CA ARG A 99 10.66 9.17 15.38
C ARG A 99 11.09 9.55 13.97
N PRO A 100 11.13 10.84 13.63
CA PRO A 100 11.60 11.26 12.32
C PRO A 100 13.06 10.90 12.08
N TYR A 101 13.38 10.44 10.87
CA TYR A 101 14.77 10.31 10.46
C TYR A 101 15.44 11.69 10.36
N PRO A 102 16.77 11.80 10.55
CA PRO A 102 17.49 13.05 10.36
C PRO A 102 17.26 13.61 8.95
N PRO A 103 17.03 14.93 8.78
CA PRO A 103 16.74 15.50 7.46
C PRO A 103 17.79 15.16 6.38
N GLY A 104 19.08 15.19 6.74
CA GLY A 104 20.17 14.83 5.83
C GLY A 104 20.22 13.36 5.41
N ALA A 105 19.45 12.48 6.06
CA ALA A 105 19.32 11.06 5.68
C ALA A 105 18.16 10.81 4.69
N ILE A 106 17.34 11.84 4.42
CA ILE A 106 16.14 11.75 3.58
C ILE A 106 16.45 12.45 2.26
N HIS A 107 16.36 11.71 1.16
CA HIS A 107 16.63 12.19 -0.18
C HIS A 107 15.38 12.07 -1.05
N PHE A 108 15.08 13.14 -1.79
CA PHE A 108 14.10 13.11 -2.86
C PHE A 108 14.83 13.14 -4.21
N VAL A 109 14.47 12.22 -5.11
CA VAL A 109 15.02 12.15 -6.47
C VAL A 109 13.86 12.18 -7.47
N ALA A 110 13.71 13.28 -8.22
CA ALA A 110 12.58 13.50 -9.11
C ALA A 110 12.74 12.77 -10.44
N ALA A 111 11.63 12.23 -10.97
CA ALA A 111 11.52 11.64 -12.31
C ALA A 111 12.63 10.63 -12.67
N VAL A 112 12.97 9.73 -11.74
CA VAL A 112 13.99 8.69 -11.95
C VAL A 112 13.62 7.80 -13.14
N ARG A 113 14.55 7.60 -14.08
CA ARG A 113 14.42 6.64 -15.19
C ARG A 113 15.76 5.97 -15.48
N GLY A 114 15.93 4.75 -14.98
CA GLY A 114 17.21 4.06 -15.05
C GLY A 114 18.25 4.83 -14.24
N GLU A 115 19.27 5.35 -14.92
CA GLU A 115 20.32 6.21 -14.34
C GLU A 115 19.97 7.71 -14.38
N ASP A 116 18.98 8.10 -15.18
CA ASP A 116 18.57 9.50 -15.33
C ASP A 116 17.63 9.95 -14.22
N ASN A 117 17.64 11.25 -13.90
CA ASN A 117 16.68 11.92 -13.04
C ASN A 117 16.61 13.42 -13.35
N LYS A 118 15.56 14.11 -12.88
CA LYS A 118 15.36 15.56 -13.07
C LYS A 118 15.78 16.41 -11.88
N GLY A 119 16.41 15.81 -10.88
CA GLY A 119 16.95 16.54 -9.74
C GLY A 119 16.92 15.73 -8.45
N HIS A 120 17.76 16.18 -7.52
CA HIS A 120 17.97 15.56 -6.23
C HIS A 120 18.15 16.64 -5.16
N ALA A 121 17.53 16.43 -4.00
CA ALA A 121 17.74 17.24 -2.82
C ALA A 121 17.56 16.41 -1.55
N THR A 122 18.22 16.81 -0.47
CA THR A 122 17.96 16.30 0.88
C THR A 122 16.80 17.04 1.54
N ALA A 123 16.25 16.50 2.62
CA ALA A 123 15.33 17.26 3.46
C ALA A 123 16.08 18.33 4.28
N ARG A 124 15.48 19.52 4.38
CA ARG A 124 15.82 20.55 5.38
C ARG A 124 15.10 20.28 6.70
N CYS A 125 13.81 19.97 6.60
CA CYS A 125 12.94 19.66 7.73
C CYS A 125 11.71 18.87 7.26
N LEU A 126 10.93 18.38 8.22
CA LEU A 126 9.74 17.58 7.99
C LEU A 126 8.54 18.22 8.67
N ARG A 127 7.37 18.10 8.04
CA ARG A 127 6.09 18.56 8.56
C ARG A 127 5.14 17.39 8.59
N PHE A 128 4.36 17.28 9.66
CA PHE A 128 3.47 16.17 9.90
C PHE A 128 2.09 16.68 10.30
N LEU A 129 1.07 15.85 10.10
CA LEU A 129 -0.24 16.08 10.72
C LEU A 129 -0.12 15.92 12.25
N ASP A 130 -0.97 16.65 12.98
CA ASP A 130 -0.98 16.63 14.44
C ASP A 130 -1.13 15.21 14.99
N GLY A 131 -0.31 14.84 15.97
CA GLY A 131 -0.40 13.51 16.58
C GLY A 131 0.26 12.38 15.79
N GLN A 132 1.01 12.67 14.73
CA GLN A 132 1.64 11.64 13.88
C GLN A 132 3.01 11.17 14.36
N THR A 133 3.73 11.96 15.17
CA THR A 133 5.06 11.60 15.67
C THR A 133 5.00 11.03 17.09
N ALA A 134 6.02 10.27 17.48
CA ALA A 134 6.16 9.76 18.86
C ALA A 134 6.22 10.87 19.92
N ALA A 135 6.64 12.09 19.52
CA ALA A 135 6.65 13.27 20.40
C ALA A 135 5.23 13.72 20.80
N ALA A 136 4.20 13.31 20.07
CA ALA A 136 2.80 13.55 20.46
C ALA A 136 2.31 12.67 21.63
N GLY A 137 3.18 11.79 22.16
CA GLY A 137 2.84 10.83 23.22
C GLY A 137 2.13 9.60 22.67
N PRO A 138 2.05 8.50 23.45
CA PRO A 138 1.24 7.37 23.06
C PRO A 138 -0.21 7.83 22.94
N SER A 139 -0.86 7.54 21.82
CA SER A 139 -2.32 7.55 21.73
C SER A 139 -2.80 6.11 21.95
N PRO A 140 -3.04 5.67 23.20
CA PRO A 140 -3.52 4.31 23.48
C PRO A 140 -4.91 4.00 22.90
N ALA A 141 -5.59 4.96 22.26
CA ALA A 141 -6.94 4.81 21.71
C ALA A 141 -7.02 4.99 20.17
N ALA A 142 -5.91 5.20 19.46
CA ALA A 142 -5.95 5.40 18.00
C ALA A 142 -6.27 4.09 17.25
N THR A 143 -7.47 4.01 16.67
CA THR A 143 -7.87 2.94 15.73
C THR A 143 -6.89 2.89 14.54
N ALA A 144 -6.76 1.73 13.89
CA ALA A 144 -5.92 1.59 12.70
C ALA A 144 -6.26 2.64 11.62
N LEU A 145 -7.55 2.88 11.39
CA LEU A 145 -8.04 3.90 10.46
C LEU A 145 -7.60 5.32 10.88
N SER A 146 -7.71 5.66 12.16
CA SER A 146 -7.28 6.99 12.63
C SER A 146 -5.78 7.25 12.44
N ARG A 147 -4.94 6.20 12.44
CA ARG A 147 -3.50 6.34 12.14
C ARG A 147 -3.26 6.57 10.65
N LEU A 148 -3.96 5.84 9.79
CA LEU A 148 -3.91 6.04 8.34
C LEU A 148 -4.39 7.44 7.95
N ALA A 149 -5.41 7.96 8.64
CA ALA A 149 -5.94 9.30 8.41
C ALA A 149 -4.94 10.43 8.76
N ARG A 150 -3.80 10.09 9.38
CA ARG A 150 -2.73 11.03 9.73
C ARG A 150 -1.39 10.69 9.08
N ASP A 151 -1.34 9.67 8.23
CA ASP A 151 -0.11 9.13 7.65
C ASP A 151 0.41 9.95 6.45
N ALA A 152 0.47 11.27 6.61
CA ALA A 152 1.06 12.19 5.65
C ALA A 152 2.20 12.99 6.27
N ALA A 153 3.22 13.25 5.45
CA ALA A 153 4.28 14.19 5.75
C ALA A 153 4.61 15.04 4.53
N VAL A 154 5.08 16.27 4.79
CA VAL A 154 5.72 17.11 3.79
C VAL A 154 7.20 17.21 4.12
N ILE A 155 8.03 16.83 3.15
CA ILE A 155 9.47 17.05 3.15
C ILE A 155 9.71 18.43 2.55
N VAL A 156 10.29 19.34 3.34
CA VAL A 156 10.79 20.62 2.83
C VAL A 156 12.21 20.39 2.37
N LEU A 157 12.49 20.62 1.10
CA LEU A 157 13.78 20.33 0.47
C LEU A 157 14.86 21.36 0.86
N ASP A 158 16.08 20.87 1.04
CA ASP A 158 17.28 21.70 1.22
C ASP A 158 18.00 21.92 -0.10
N GLY A 159 17.34 22.66 -0.99
CA GLY A 159 17.82 22.91 -2.35
C GLY A 159 16.66 23.00 -3.32
N MET A 160 17.00 23.32 -4.58
CA MET A 160 16.03 23.38 -5.66
C MET A 160 16.06 22.08 -6.46
N VAL A 161 14.88 21.60 -6.81
CA VAL A 161 14.67 20.59 -7.85
C VAL A 161 13.94 21.29 -8.97
N ASP A 162 14.55 21.41 -10.14
CA ASP A 162 14.04 22.18 -11.29
C ASP A 162 12.93 21.41 -12.04
N VAL A 163 11.85 21.15 -11.30
CA VAL A 163 10.66 20.44 -11.76
C VAL A 163 9.45 21.23 -11.28
N ALA A 164 8.50 21.48 -12.17
CA ALA A 164 7.25 22.12 -11.78
C ALA A 164 6.44 21.20 -10.83
N PRO A 165 5.87 21.71 -9.74
CA PRO A 165 5.02 20.92 -8.86
C PRO A 165 3.82 20.31 -9.60
N ALA A 166 3.36 19.15 -9.14
CA ALA A 166 2.14 18.54 -9.64
C ALA A 166 0.94 19.45 -9.32
N PRO A 167 0.02 19.69 -10.29
CA PRO A 167 -1.17 20.47 -10.02
C PRO A 167 -2.05 19.73 -8.99
N LEU A 168 -2.53 20.46 -7.98
CA LEU A 168 -3.35 19.89 -6.90
C LEU A 168 -4.84 19.86 -7.26
N GLU A 169 -5.54 18.91 -6.67
CA GLU A 169 -7.00 18.83 -6.60
C GLU A 169 -7.40 18.45 -5.17
N THR A 170 -7.79 19.45 -4.36
CA THR A 170 -8.03 19.24 -2.91
C THR A 170 -9.45 18.82 -2.59
N ASP A 171 -10.41 19.10 -3.47
CA ASP A 171 -11.83 18.82 -3.26
C ASP A 171 -12.48 18.19 -4.52
N PRO A 172 -11.98 17.03 -4.98
CA PRO A 172 -12.64 16.32 -6.06
C PRO A 172 -13.94 15.68 -5.56
N ALA A 173 -14.91 15.49 -6.46
CA ALA A 173 -16.10 14.69 -6.19
C ALA A 173 -15.73 13.19 -5.99
N ALA A 174 -15.34 12.84 -4.78
CA ALA A 174 -14.84 11.53 -4.37
C ALA A 174 -15.98 10.51 -4.17
N VAL A 175 -16.67 10.16 -5.25
CA VAL A 175 -17.73 9.14 -5.25
C VAL A 175 -17.23 7.80 -5.76
N PRO A 176 -17.77 6.66 -5.27
CA PRO A 176 -17.43 5.35 -5.81
C PRO A 176 -17.53 5.28 -7.33
N GLY A 177 -16.52 4.68 -7.97
CA GLY A 177 -16.37 4.58 -9.41
C GLY A 177 -15.54 5.71 -10.05
N LEU A 178 -15.18 6.76 -9.31
CA LEU A 178 -14.25 7.81 -9.76
C LEU A 178 -12.96 7.15 -10.29
N ARG A 179 -12.57 7.51 -11.52
CA ARG A 179 -11.34 7.00 -12.14
C ARG A 179 -10.12 7.69 -11.54
N LEU A 180 -9.15 6.88 -11.16
CA LEU A 180 -7.91 7.25 -10.53
C LEU A 180 -6.73 6.80 -11.41
N ALA A 181 -5.57 7.39 -11.17
CA ALA A 181 -4.30 6.88 -11.66
C ALA A 181 -3.24 6.96 -10.57
N HIS A 182 -2.64 5.82 -10.22
CA HIS A 182 -1.60 5.77 -9.19
C HIS A 182 -0.22 5.60 -9.81
N VAL A 183 0.72 6.47 -9.46
CA VAL A 183 2.13 6.38 -9.91
C VAL A 183 3.03 6.04 -8.73
N ALA A 184 4.02 5.17 -8.94
CA ALA A 184 4.95 4.74 -7.89
C ALA A 184 6.29 4.27 -8.44
N TYR A 185 7.30 4.21 -7.56
CA TYR A 185 8.55 3.45 -7.73
C TYR A 185 8.54 2.20 -6.83
N PRO A 186 7.80 1.15 -7.21
CA PRO A 186 7.70 -0.04 -6.39
C PRO A 186 9.01 -0.84 -6.38
N ALA A 187 9.19 -1.67 -5.35
CA ALA A 187 10.40 -2.45 -5.08
C ALA A 187 10.75 -3.46 -6.20
N ASP A 188 9.77 -3.86 -7.01
CA ASP A 188 9.97 -4.71 -8.17
C ASP A 188 10.33 -3.92 -9.45
N ARG A 189 10.22 -2.57 -9.43
CA ARG A 189 10.59 -1.65 -10.52
C ARG A 189 11.23 -0.36 -10.00
N ARG A 190 12.20 -0.46 -9.09
CA ARG A 190 12.74 0.69 -8.33
C ARG A 190 13.21 1.86 -9.19
N PHE A 191 13.78 1.59 -10.36
CA PHE A 191 14.39 2.61 -11.24
C PHE A 191 13.48 3.09 -12.36
N LEU A 192 12.21 2.66 -12.41
CA LEU A 192 11.25 3.07 -13.43
C LEU A 192 9.90 3.33 -12.77
N PRO A 193 9.29 4.51 -12.97
CA PRO A 193 7.96 4.75 -12.44
C PRO A 193 6.98 3.85 -13.19
N VAL A 194 6.08 3.25 -12.43
CA VAL A 194 4.93 2.52 -12.98
C VAL A 194 3.66 3.26 -12.68
N ILE A 195 2.64 3.00 -13.49
CA ILE A 195 1.30 3.55 -13.32
C ILE A 195 0.25 2.46 -13.46
N HIS A 196 -0.72 2.43 -12.55
CA HIS A 196 -2.03 1.81 -12.77
C HIS A 196 -2.99 2.95 -13.13
N ASP A 197 -3.41 3.04 -14.39
CA ASP A 197 -4.29 4.09 -14.92
C ASP A 197 -5.67 3.54 -15.23
N GLY A 198 -6.70 4.04 -14.54
CA GLY A 198 -8.07 3.55 -14.68
C GLY A 198 -8.58 2.70 -13.53
N CYS A 199 -7.78 2.54 -12.46
CA CYS A 199 -8.28 2.11 -11.17
C CYS A 199 -9.37 3.06 -10.66
N ARG A 200 -10.11 2.64 -9.64
CA ARG A 200 -11.33 3.26 -9.16
C ARG A 200 -11.30 3.47 -7.67
N LEU A 201 -11.93 4.58 -7.28
CA LEU A 201 -12.37 4.76 -5.90
C LEU A 201 -13.51 3.77 -5.61
N LEU A 202 -13.38 3.02 -4.53
CA LEU A 202 -14.38 2.07 -4.05
C LEU A 202 -15.28 2.70 -2.99
N GLY A 203 -14.74 3.63 -2.21
CA GLY A 203 -15.46 4.39 -1.19
C GLY A 203 -14.54 5.26 -0.36
N THR A 204 -15.12 6.00 0.57
CA THR A 204 -14.39 6.90 1.47
C THR A 204 -14.68 6.59 2.93
N GLY A 205 -13.77 7.02 3.81
CA GLY A 205 -14.05 7.13 5.24
C GLY A 205 -15.18 8.10 5.54
N ALA A 206 -15.69 8.08 6.77
CA ALA A 206 -16.82 8.91 7.19
C ALA A 206 -16.57 10.42 7.08
N ASP A 207 -15.31 10.84 7.22
CA ASP A 207 -14.85 12.23 7.12
C ASP A 207 -14.32 12.58 5.71
N GLY A 208 -14.35 11.64 4.76
CA GLY A 208 -13.82 11.82 3.41
C GLY A 208 -12.29 11.85 3.30
N ALA A 209 -11.55 11.73 4.41
CA ALA A 209 -10.08 11.80 4.40
C ALA A 209 -9.46 10.54 3.78
N LEU A 210 -9.95 9.37 4.17
CA LEU A 210 -9.46 8.08 3.66
C LEU A 210 -10.21 7.66 2.40
N TRP A 211 -9.47 7.22 1.40
CA TRP A 211 -9.97 6.74 0.12
C TRP A 211 -9.60 5.27 -0.06
N PHE A 212 -10.60 4.42 -0.14
CA PHE A 212 -10.44 3.00 -0.43
C PHE A 212 -10.50 2.80 -1.94
N ASN A 213 -9.47 2.22 -2.55
CA ASN A 213 -9.32 2.13 -4.01
C ASN A 213 -8.80 0.76 -4.45
N ASP A 214 -8.95 0.45 -5.73
CA ASP A 214 -8.40 -0.76 -6.37
C ASP A 214 -7.09 -0.52 -7.16
N CYS A 215 -6.42 0.62 -6.95
CA CYS A 215 -5.17 0.90 -7.65
C CYS A 215 -4.06 -0.03 -7.15
N ASP A 216 -3.44 -0.78 -8.05
CA ASP A 216 -2.34 -1.70 -7.72
C ASP A 216 -1.15 -1.00 -7.08
N THR A 217 -0.64 -1.62 -6.02
CA THR A 217 0.53 -1.16 -5.27
C THR A 217 1.50 -2.30 -5.04
N HIS A 218 2.69 -1.96 -4.57
CA HIS A 218 3.70 -2.91 -4.10
C HIS A 218 4.60 -2.17 -3.08
N PRO A 219 5.39 -2.82 -2.21
CA PRO A 219 6.31 -2.11 -1.33
C PRO A 219 7.12 -1.05 -2.10
N GLY A 220 7.23 0.17 -1.57
CA GLY A 220 7.77 1.33 -2.28
C GLY A 220 6.73 2.26 -2.93
N SER A 221 5.50 1.79 -3.13
CA SER A 221 4.37 2.63 -3.57
C SER A 221 3.88 3.63 -2.54
N SER A 222 4.17 3.42 -1.25
CA SER A 222 3.82 4.35 -0.17
C SER A 222 4.26 5.78 -0.48
N GLY A 223 3.36 6.73 -0.22
CA GLY A 223 3.52 8.15 -0.52
C GLY A 223 3.37 8.51 -2.00
N GLY A 224 3.23 7.53 -2.89
CA GLY A 224 3.03 7.75 -4.31
C GLY A 224 1.68 8.41 -4.59
N PRO A 225 1.61 9.30 -5.58
CA PRO A 225 0.41 10.07 -5.86
C PRO A 225 -0.71 9.20 -6.40
N VAL A 226 -1.92 9.57 -6.03
CA VAL A 226 -3.16 9.15 -6.67
C VAL A 226 -3.73 10.39 -7.35
N PHE A 227 -3.78 10.33 -8.67
CA PHE A 227 -4.27 11.40 -9.51
C PHE A 227 -5.73 11.20 -9.89
N VAL A 228 -6.45 12.30 -10.05
CA VAL A 228 -7.74 12.37 -10.75
C VAL A 228 -7.58 13.14 -12.05
N MET A 229 -8.44 12.86 -13.03
CA MET A 229 -8.50 13.64 -14.26
C MET A 229 -9.47 14.81 -14.07
N SER A 230 -8.96 16.03 -14.11
CA SER A 230 -9.77 17.26 -13.96
C SER A 230 -9.28 18.30 -14.97
N GLY A 231 -10.22 18.85 -15.76
CA GLY A 231 -9.91 19.81 -16.83
C GLY A 231 -8.96 19.27 -17.90
N GLY A 232 -8.96 17.95 -18.16
CA GLY A 232 -8.05 17.31 -19.12
C GLY A 232 -6.62 17.12 -18.63
N SER A 233 -6.36 17.32 -17.33
CA SER A 233 -5.04 17.15 -16.70
C SER A 233 -5.10 16.21 -15.51
N TYR A 234 -4.03 15.45 -15.28
CA TYR A 234 -3.84 14.70 -14.04
C TYR A 234 -3.52 15.66 -12.90
N ARG A 235 -4.33 15.61 -11.83
CA ARG A 235 -4.15 16.43 -10.64
C ARG A 235 -4.01 15.57 -9.40
N LEU A 236 -3.05 15.91 -8.55
CA LEU A 236 -2.74 15.20 -7.32
C LEU A 236 -3.88 15.40 -6.33
N ALA A 237 -4.58 14.30 -6.02
CA ALA A 237 -5.77 14.32 -5.18
C ALA A 237 -5.62 13.49 -3.90
N ALA A 238 -4.71 12.52 -3.87
CA ALA A 238 -4.40 11.75 -2.68
C ALA A 238 -2.99 11.14 -2.76
N ILE A 239 -2.51 10.55 -1.66
CA ILE A 239 -1.28 9.74 -1.61
C ILE A 239 -1.59 8.34 -1.10
N GLN A 240 -0.96 7.29 -1.62
CA GLN A 240 -1.14 5.94 -1.07
C GLN A 240 -0.44 5.83 0.28
N VAL A 241 -1.14 5.31 1.29
CA VAL A 241 -0.64 5.17 2.67
C VAL A 241 -0.64 3.72 3.16
N ALA A 242 -1.50 2.85 2.62
CA ALA A 242 -1.49 1.44 2.95
C ALA A 242 -2.02 0.55 1.84
N ALA A 243 -1.60 -0.71 1.86
CA ALA A 243 -2.13 -1.76 1.01
C ALA A 243 -3.07 -2.68 1.80
N GLY A 244 -4.21 -3.05 1.20
CA GLY A 244 -5.11 -4.05 1.75
C GLY A 244 -4.59 -5.46 1.49
N SER A 245 -4.63 -6.34 2.49
CA SER A 245 -4.37 -7.77 2.26
C SER A 245 -5.61 -8.42 1.65
N GLY A 246 -5.64 -8.54 0.31
CA GLY A 246 -6.79 -9.09 -0.42
C GLY A 246 -8.02 -8.18 -0.42
N GLY A 247 -7.83 -6.88 -0.20
CA GLY A 247 -8.89 -5.87 -0.15
C GLY A 247 -8.41 -4.52 -0.70
N ALA A 248 -9.21 -3.49 -0.50
CA ALA A 248 -8.90 -2.15 -1.01
C ALA A 248 -7.56 -1.61 -0.49
N ASN A 249 -6.81 -0.97 -1.38
CA ASN A 249 -5.68 -0.12 -0.99
C ASN A 249 -6.22 1.21 -0.45
N VAL A 250 -5.42 1.90 0.37
CA VAL A 250 -5.87 3.07 1.11
C VAL A 250 -4.98 4.26 0.77
N ALA A 251 -5.64 5.32 0.29
CA ALA A 251 -5.03 6.61 0.05
C ALA A 251 -5.56 7.67 1.03
N LEU A 252 -4.77 8.70 1.28
CA LEU A 252 -5.14 9.85 2.10
C LEU A 252 -5.33 11.09 1.20
N SER A 253 -6.51 11.68 1.26
CA SER A 253 -6.93 12.77 0.36
C SER A 253 -6.14 14.06 0.59
N ALA A 254 -5.98 14.85 -0.47
CA ALA A 254 -5.32 16.14 -0.44
C ALA A 254 -6.01 17.14 0.49
N GLY A 255 -7.35 17.05 0.64
CA GLY A 255 -8.08 17.82 1.64
C GLY A 255 -7.58 17.58 3.08
N ALA A 256 -7.02 16.41 3.39
CA ALA A 256 -6.49 16.10 4.72
C ALA A 256 -5.07 16.63 4.96
N TRP A 257 -4.19 16.71 3.94
CA TRP A 257 -2.77 17.04 4.12
C TRP A 257 -2.31 18.32 3.43
N ALA A 258 -3.07 18.94 2.54
CA ALA A 258 -2.63 20.12 1.77
C ALA A 258 -2.30 21.33 2.66
N GLY A 259 -2.88 21.40 3.88
CA GLY A 259 -2.52 22.41 4.86
C GLY A 259 -1.04 22.38 5.28
N LEU A 260 -0.34 21.27 5.07
CA LEU A 260 1.10 21.14 5.31
C LEU A 260 1.96 21.90 4.28
N LEU A 261 1.41 22.35 3.15
CA LEU A 261 2.14 23.04 2.07
C LEU A 261 2.38 24.55 2.31
N GLY A 262 2.28 25.02 3.57
CA GLY A 262 2.52 26.42 3.94
C GLY A 262 4.01 26.79 4.12
N ALA A 263 4.29 28.01 4.61
CA ALA A 263 5.67 28.48 4.77
C ALA A 263 6.37 27.98 6.06
N GLY A 264 7.66 27.61 5.94
CA GLY A 264 8.61 27.49 7.06
C GLY A 264 8.87 26.09 7.60
N CYS A 265 10.09 25.87 8.10
CA CYS A 265 10.36 24.73 8.98
C CYS A 265 9.77 24.98 10.38
N PRO A 266 9.26 23.93 11.06
CA PRO A 266 8.86 24.05 12.46
C PRO A 266 10.03 24.39 13.39
#